data_AF-A0A392PY88-F1
#
_entry.id   AF-A0A392PY88-F1
#
_cell.length_a   1.000
_cell.length_b   1.000
_cell.length_c   1.000
_cell.angle_alpha   90.00
_cell.angle_beta   90.00
_cell.angle_gamma   90.00
#
_symmetry.space_group_name_H-M   'P 1'
#
loop_
_entity.id
_entity.type
_entity.pdbx_description
1 polymer ?
#
loop_
_entity_poly.entity_id
_entity_poly.type
_entity_poly.pdbx_seq_one_letter_code
_entity_poly.pdbx_strand_id
1 'polypeptide(L)'
;MAPVAGVHEAAKGLATLADLVDKIRILVQDILEGSKYSFENVVAQLKVSNPRVELNTEGIRMLRRVENGQIIIPEVYKDMEAKEEEEDDEQLDDDNHEEVYGEDGEHQDKSNDNNA
;
A
#
# COMPACT_ATOMS: atom_id res chain seq x y z
N MET A 1 -2.88 -28.93 -18.42
CA MET A 1 -2.92 -29.55 -17.07
C MET A 1 -4.30 -29.33 -16.48
N ALA A 2 -4.84 -30.30 -15.74
CA ALA A 2 -6.06 -30.07 -14.98
C ALA A 2 -5.79 -29.07 -13.84
N PRO A 3 -6.74 -28.21 -13.44
CA PRO A 3 -6.55 -27.28 -12.34
C PRO A 3 -6.26 -28.04 -11.04
N VAL A 4 -5.28 -27.58 -10.27
CA VAL A 4 -5.06 -28.09 -8.91
C VAL A 4 -6.21 -27.61 -8.02
N ALA A 5 -6.75 -28.50 -7.21
CA ALA A 5 -7.79 -28.13 -6.25
C ALA A 5 -7.24 -27.09 -5.25
N GLY A 6 -7.97 -26.00 -5.03
CA GLY A 6 -7.56 -24.92 -4.13
C GLY A 6 -6.74 -23.80 -4.77
N VAL A 7 -6.61 -23.77 -6.10
CA VAL A 7 -6.02 -22.60 -6.80
C VAL A 7 -6.89 -21.37 -6.56
N HIS A 8 -6.29 -20.32 -6.01
CA HIS A 8 -6.96 -19.04 -5.78
C HIS A 8 -7.37 -18.39 -7.10
N GLU A 9 -8.49 -17.67 -7.12
CA GLU A 9 -9.01 -17.01 -8.33
C GLU A 9 -7.98 -16.09 -9.00
N ALA A 10 -7.20 -15.36 -8.20
CA ALA A 10 -6.14 -14.48 -8.70
C ALA A 10 -5.00 -15.21 -9.44
N ALA A 11 -4.88 -16.52 -9.26
CA ALA A 11 -3.88 -17.36 -9.93
C ALA A 11 -4.42 -18.02 -11.22
N LYS A 12 -5.69 -17.80 -11.57
CA LYS A 12 -6.25 -18.31 -12.83
C LYS A 12 -5.57 -17.63 -14.02
N GLY A 13 -5.10 -18.45 -14.96
CA GLY A 13 -4.46 -17.96 -16.20
C GLY A 13 -2.96 -17.68 -16.08
N LEU A 14 -2.38 -17.77 -14.88
CA LEU A 14 -0.93 -17.72 -14.71
C LEU A 14 -0.33 -19.06 -15.19
N ALA A 15 0.63 -18.98 -16.12
CA ALA A 15 1.26 -20.15 -16.75
C ALA A 15 2.73 -20.31 -16.33
N THR A 16 3.37 -19.24 -15.87
CA THR A 16 4.79 -19.21 -15.55
C THR A 16 5.07 -18.67 -14.14
N LEU A 17 6.29 -18.92 -13.63
CA LEU A 17 6.76 -18.31 -12.39
C LEU A 17 6.83 -16.77 -12.51
N ALA A 18 7.15 -16.24 -13.70
CA ALA A 18 7.15 -14.80 -13.95
C ALA A 18 5.75 -14.20 -13.77
N ASP A 19 4.72 -14.84 -14.36
CA ASP A 19 3.33 -14.39 -14.20
C ASP A 19 2.90 -14.37 -12.72
N LEU A 20 3.38 -15.34 -11.93
CA LEU A 20 3.12 -15.39 -10.50
C LEU A 20 3.83 -14.27 -9.73
N VAL A 21 5.10 -14.01 -10.02
CA VAL A 21 5.87 -12.93 -9.39
C VAL A 21 5.26 -11.56 -9.72
N ASP A 22 4.88 -11.33 -10.97
CA ASP A 22 4.21 -10.09 -11.40
C ASP A 22 2.85 -9.94 -10.71
N LYS A 23 2.08 -11.03 -10.59
CA LYS A 23 0.80 -10.98 -9.90
C LYS A 23 0.95 -10.69 -8.41
N ILE A 24 1.97 -11.27 -7.76
CA ILE A 24 2.28 -10.99 -6.35
C ILE A 24 2.66 -9.51 -6.18
N ARG A 25 3.49 -8.96 -7.06
CA ARG A 25 3.88 -7.55 -7.02
C ARG A 25 2.68 -6.62 -7.07
N ILE A 26 1.77 -6.84 -8.03
CA ILE A 26 0.53 -6.05 -8.16
C ILE A 26 -0.31 -6.16 -6.89
N LEU A 27 -0.51 -7.38 -6.37
CA LEU A 27 -1.32 -7.58 -5.16
C LEU A 27 -0.70 -6.91 -3.93
N VAL A 28 0.63 -6.93 -3.79
CA VAL A 28 1.32 -6.23 -2.71
C VAL A 28 1.12 -4.72 -2.84
N GLN A 29 1.28 -4.16 -4.04
CA GLN A 29 1.05 -2.74 -4.29
C GLN A 29 -0.40 -2.33 -3.99
N ASP A 30 -1.39 -3.09 -4.46
CA ASP A 30 -2.81 -2.84 -4.19
C ASP A 30 -3.10 -2.83 -2.68
N ILE A 31 -2.48 -3.74 -1.91
CA ILE A 31 -2.63 -3.81 -0.45
C ILE A 31 -1.98 -2.60 0.22
N LEU A 32 -0.79 -2.19 -0.22
CA LEU A 32 -0.09 -1.04 0.35
C LEU A 32 -0.86 0.26 0.10
N GLU A 33 -1.29 0.49 -1.15
CA GLU A 33 -2.09 1.66 -1.53
C GLU A 33 -3.44 1.67 -0.81
N GLY A 34 -4.14 0.54 -0.78
CA GLY A 34 -5.41 0.39 -0.08
C GLY A 34 -5.29 0.62 1.43
N SER A 35 -4.20 0.16 2.04
CA SER A 35 -3.92 0.37 3.47
C SER A 35 -3.61 1.84 3.78
N LYS A 36 -2.78 2.49 2.95
CA LYS A 36 -2.47 3.92 3.05
C LYS A 36 -3.75 4.75 2.95
N TYR A 37 -4.56 4.51 1.92
CA TYR A 37 -5.84 5.19 1.74
C TYR A 37 -6.77 5.01 2.94
N SER A 38 -6.92 3.78 3.43
CA SER A 38 -7.78 3.46 4.57
C SER A 38 -7.32 4.19 5.83
N PHE A 39 -6.01 4.23 6.08
CA PHE A 39 -5.42 4.94 7.20
C PHE A 39 -5.66 6.46 7.10
N GLU A 40 -5.35 7.07 5.96
CA GLU A 40 -5.57 8.51 5.73
C GLU A 40 -7.05 8.89 5.90
N ASN A 41 -7.96 8.06 5.40
CA ASN A 41 -9.40 8.25 5.55
C ASN A 41 -9.85 8.17 7.02
N VAL A 42 -9.31 7.23 7.81
CA VAL A 42 -9.60 7.13 9.24
C VAL A 42 -9.06 8.35 10.00
N VAL A 43 -7.84 8.80 9.68
CA VAL A 43 -7.26 10.03 10.25
C VAL A 43 -8.14 11.24 9.93
N ALA A 44 -8.63 11.36 8.70
CA ALA A 44 -9.56 12.43 8.31
C ALA A 44 -10.86 12.38 9.13
N GLN A 45 -11.48 11.21 9.28
CA GLN A 45 -12.68 11.04 10.11
C GLN A 45 -12.44 11.38 11.58
N LEU A 46 -11.27 11.02 12.14
CA LEU A 46 -10.88 11.35 13.50
C LEU A 46 -10.71 12.86 13.70
N LYS A 47 -10.11 13.57 12.73
CA LYS A 47 -9.99 15.04 12.76
C LYS A 47 -11.35 15.74 12.73
N VAL A 48 -12.29 15.24 11.94
CA VAL A 48 -13.67 15.76 11.91
C VAL A 48 -14.36 15.56 13.25
N SER A 49 -14.21 14.39 13.86
CA SER A 49 -14.84 14.06 15.14
C SER A 49 -14.18 14.75 16.33
N ASN A 50 -12.91 15.13 16.23
CA ASN A 50 -12.10 15.72 17.31
C ASN A 50 -11.42 17.02 16.86
N PRO A 51 -12.18 18.08 16.53
CA PRO A 51 -11.63 19.29 15.89
C PRO A 51 -10.69 20.12 16.79
N ARG A 52 -10.59 19.78 18.08
CA ARG A 52 -9.74 20.48 19.06
C ARG A 52 -8.46 19.72 19.40
N VAL A 53 -8.26 18.55 18.81
CA VAL A 53 -7.09 17.69 19.05
C VAL A 53 -6.27 17.64 17.78
N GLU A 54 -4.99 17.98 17.90
CA GLU A 54 -4.03 17.81 16.82
C GLU A 54 -3.49 16.37 16.84
N LEU A 55 -3.70 15.64 15.75
CA LEU A 55 -3.20 14.27 15.59
C LEU A 55 -1.83 14.32 14.92
N ASN A 56 -0.81 13.80 15.60
CA ASN A 56 0.46 13.51 14.98
C ASN A 56 0.45 12.08 14.43
N THR A 57 0.64 11.95 13.11
CA THR A 57 0.73 10.66 12.41
C THR A 57 2.09 10.41 11.79
N GLU A 58 3.05 11.31 12.02
CA GLU A 58 4.43 11.17 11.55
C GLU A 58 5.12 10.00 12.28
N GLY A 59 5.81 9.14 11.52
CA GLY A 59 6.56 8.00 12.07
C GLY A 59 5.69 6.88 12.66
N ILE A 60 4.39 6.84 12.38
CA ILE A 60 3.55 5.69 12.74
C ILE A 60 3.95 4.51 11.85
N ARG A 61 4.70 3.57 12.43
CA ARG A 61 5.15 2.32 11.79
C ARG A 61 4.27 1.14 12.18
N MET A 62 4.21 0.13 11.32
CA MET A 62 3.38 -1.08 11.51
C MET A 62 3.73 -1.84 12.80
N LEU A 63 5.00 -1.82 13.21
CA LEU A 63 5.50 -2.53 14.40
C LEU A 63 5.34 -1.76 15.72
N ARG A 64 4.81 -0.53 15.67
CA ARG A 64 4.68 0.33 16.84
C ARG A 64 3.23 0.40 17.33
N ARG A 65 3.04 0.57 18.64
CA ARG A 65 1.71 0.75 19.25
C ARG A 65 1.71 1.85 20.31
N VAL A 66 0.54 2.36 20.65
CA VAL A 66 0.37 3.32 21.75
C VAL A 66 0.11 2.57 23.06
N GLU A 67 0.95 2.80 24.07
CA GLU A 67 0.78 2.32 25.44
C GLU A 67 0.99 3.47 26.41
N ASN A 68 0.03 3.71 27.32
CA ASN A 68 0.05 4.84 28.27
C ASN A 68 0.29 6.21 27.62
N GLY A 69 -0.23 6.42 26.41
CA GLY A 69 -0.06 7.67 25.66
C GLY A 69 1.30 7.82 24.97
N GLN A 70 2.14 6.78 24.99
CA GLN A 70 3.45 6.78 24.32
C GLN A 70 3.50 5.74 23.21
N ILE A 71 4.12 6.08 22.09
CA ILE A 71 4.40 5.12 21.02
C ILE A 71 5.59 4.26 21.46
N ILE A 72 5.41 2.95 21.49
CA ILE A 72 6.43 1.97 21.85
C ILE A 72 6.54 0.89 20.77
N ILE A 73 7.71 0.25 20.71
CA ILE A 73 7.91 -1.01 19.98
C ILE A 73 7.70 -2.14 20.99
N PRO A 74 6.68 -3.00 20.84
CA PRO A 74 6.51 -4.20 21.66
C PRO A 74 7.76 -5.09 21.61
N GLU A 75 8.08 -5.76 22.73
CA GLU A 75 9.29 -6.60 22.83
C GLU A 75 9.39 -7.63 21.69
N VAL A 76 8.26 -8.21 21.31
CA VAL A 76 8.15 -9.22 20.23
C VAL A 76 8.52 -8.68 18.85
N TYR A 77 8.52 -7.36 18.66
CA TYR A 77 8.86 -6.72 17.39
C TYR A 77 10.20 -6.00 17.40
N LYS A 78 10.93 -5.97 18.52
CA LYS A 78 12.24 -5.29 18.58
C LYS A 78 13.25 -5.85 17.56
N ASP A 79 13.31 -7.16 17.45
CA ASP A 79 14.22 -7.83 16.50
C ASP A 79 13.77 -7.65 15.04
N MET A 80 12.49 -7.36 14.80
CA MET A 80 11.93 -7.14 13.48
C MET A 80 12.08 -5.68 13.05
N GLU A 81 11.88 -4.72 13.97
CA GLU A 81 12.13 -3.30 13.70
C GLU A 81 13.61 -3.06 13.38
N ALA A 82 14.54 -3.72 14.10
CA ALA A 82 15.96 -3.61 13.80
C ALA A 82 16.30 -4.10 12.37
N LYS A 83 15.57 -5.08 11.85
CA LYS A 83 15.74 -5.57 10.48
C LYS A 83 15.04 -4.69 9.45
N GLU A 84 13.83 -4.20 9.74
CA GLU A 84 13.15 -3.22 8.87
C GLU A 84 13.98 -1.94 8.71
N GLU A 85 14.66 -1.47 9.75
CA GLU A 85 15.57 -0.32 9.66
C GLU A 85 16.79 -0.62 8.76
N GLU A 86 17.33 -1.85 8.79
CA GLU A 86 18.42 -2.27 7.89
C GLU A 86 17.94 -2.46 6.43
N GLU A 87 16.73 -2.99 6.22
CA GLU A 87 16.15 -3.21 4.89
C GLU A 87 15.66 -1.90 4.20
N ASP A 88 15.20 -0.91 4.96
CA ASP A 88 14.86 0.44 4.45
C ASP A 88 16.12 1.17 3.92
N ASP A 89 17.28 0.96 4.56
CA ASP A 89 18.56 1.54 4.13
C ASP A 89 19.12 0.83 2.86
N GLU A 90 18.81 -0.45 2.65
CA GLU A 90 19.24 -1.23 1.47
C GLU A 90 18.31 -1.07 0.24
N GLN A 91 17.07 -0.61 0.42
CA GLN A 91 16.10 -0.44 -0.67
C GLN A 91 16.28 0.86 -1.49
N LEU A 92 17.18 1.77 -1.08
CA LEU A 92 17.47 3.00 -1.81
C LEU A 92 18.46 2.82 -2.99
N ASP A 93 18.94 1.61 -3.25
CA ASP A 93 19.97 1.32 -4.28
C ASP A 93 19.43 0.62 -5.55
N ASP A 94 18.11 0.53 -5.76
CA ASP A 94 17.52 0.05 -7.04
C ASP A 94 16.67 1.12 -7.74
N ASP A 95 17.19 2.34 -7.81
CA ASP A 95 16.77 3.34 -8.78
C ASP A 95 17.32 2.97 -10.17
N ASN A 96 16.80 1.90 -10.80
CA ASN A 96 16.80 1.85 -12.27
C ASN A 96 15.68 2.75 -12.79
N HIS A 97 15.85 4.04 -12.49
CA HIS A 97 15.09 5.17 -12.96
C HIS A 97 15.55 5.48 -14.39
N GLU A 98 14.91 4.84 -15.39
CA GLU A 98 15.02 5.28 -16.78
C GLU A 98 13.65 5.82 -17.24
N GLU A 99 13.41 7.05 -16.82
CA GLU A 99 12.39 7.95 -17.36
C GLU A 99 12.72 8.29 -18.82
N VAL A 100 11.90 7.87 -19.79
CA VAL A 100 11.72 8.61 -21.04
C VAL A 100 10.25 8.56 -21.50
N TYR A 101 9.67 9.76 -21.49
CA TYR A 101 8.36 10.18 -21.98
C TYR A 101 8.01 9.73 -23.41
N GLY A 102 6.70 9.60 -23.66
CA GLY A 102 6.10 9.92 -24.97
C GLY A 102 4.69 9.34 -25.15
N GLU A 103 3.69 10.25 -25.18
CA GLU A 103 2.40 10.25 -25.92
C GLU A 103 1.67 8.89 -26.10
N ASP A 104 0.37 8.72 -25.86
CA ASP A 104 -0.78 9.58 -26.13
C ASP A 104 -2.05 8.90 -25.57
N GLY A 105 -2.98 9.67 -25.02
CA GLY A 105 -4.23 9.13 -24.47
C GLY A 105 -5.31 10.19 -24.38
N GLU A 106 -5.95 10.44 -25.52
CA GLU A 106 -7.07 11.37 -25.66
C GLU A 106 -8.19 11.07 -24.64
N HIS A 107 -8.43 12.04 -23.76
CA HIS A 107 -9.67 12.13 -22.98
C HIS A 107 -10.84 12.42 -23.92
N GLN A 108 -11.71 11.43 -24.16
CA GLN A 108 -13.05 11.72 -24.66
C GLN A 108 -14.04 11.80 -23.49
N ASP A 109 -14.27 13.05 -23.08
CA ASP A 109 -15.41 13.50 -22.32
C ASP A 109 -16.70 13.22 -23.12
N LYS A 110 -17.64 12.48 -22.51
CA LYS A 110 -19.03 12.46 -22.97
C LYS A 110 -19.89 13.12 -21.91
N SER A 111 -20.14 14.38 -22.18
CA SER A 111 -21.00 15.31 -21.48
C SER A 111 -22.42 14.78 -21.24
N ASN A 112 -22.86 15.08 -20.02
CA ASN A 112 -24.20 15.06 -19.45
C ASN A 112 -25.23 15.85 -20.30
N ASP A 113 -26.43 15.30 -20.49
CA ASP A 113 -27.63 16.08 -20.83
C ASP A 113 -28.77 15.74 -19.86
N ASN A 114 -28.90 16.59 -18.84
CA ASN A 114 -30.15 16.80 -18.11
C ASN A 114 -31.15 17.48 -19.03
N ASN A 115 -32.39 16.99 -19.12
CA ASN A 115 -33.51 17.83 -19.48
C ASN A 115 -34.60 17.77 -18.40
N ALA A 116 -35.09 18.96 -18.07
CA ALA A 116 -36.17 19.27 -17.14
C ALA A 116 -37.55 18.80 -17.65
#